data_AF-A0A5K1HLV5-F1
#
_entry.id   AF-A0A5K1HLV5-F1
#
_cell.length_a   1.000
_cell.length_b   1.000
_cell.length_c   1.000
_cell.angle_alpha   90.00
_cell.angle_beta   90.00
_cell.angle_gamma   90.00
#
_symmetry.space_group_name_H-M   'P 1'
#
loop_
_entity.id
_entity.type
_entity.pdbx_description
1 polymer ?
#
loop_
_entity_poly.entity_id
_entity_poly.type
_entity_poly.pdbx_seq_one_letter_code
_entity_poly.pdbx_strand_id
1 'polypeptide(L)'
;MVLEGADPLLKVTIIPRSKGALGFAQYFLNENQLQSKEDLLDRICFILGGRCAEQHFFNEVTTGAYDDLEKAYNLAHALVVKFGMDKELGYIAFPDIQYTKPYGEKVEALIDREIKKSLMNVRNAPSFDCQALAPHQK
;
A
#
# COMPACT_ATOMS: atom_id res chain seq x y z
N MET A 1 2.76 -13.14 7.62
CA MET A 1 1.79 -12.58 6.67
C MET A 1 2.05 -13.22 5.32
N VAL A 2 1.17 -14.12 4.88
CA VAL A 2 1.24 -14.72 3.54
C VAL A 2 0.02 -14.20 2.80
N LEU A 3 0.25 -13.32 1.83
CA LEU A 3 -0.78 -12.75 0.97
C LEU A 3 -0.60 -13.39 -0.40
N GLU A 4 -1.68 -13.89 -0.99
CA GLU A 4 -1.62 -14.60 -2.28
C GLU A 4 -1.30 -13.64 -3.43
N GLY A 5 -1.73 -12.37 -3.33
CA GLY A 5 -1.46 -11.33 -4.33
C GLY A 5 -0.14 -10.58 -4.15
N ALA A 6 0.66 -10.90 -3.13
CA ALA A 6 1.92 -10.19 -2.87
C ALA A 6 3.09 -10.75 -3.70
N ASP A 7 3.97 -9.84 -4.14
CA ASP A 7 5.20 -10.21 -4.83
C ASP A 7 6.11 -11.07 -3.93
N PRO A 8 6.70 -12.16 -4.44
CA PRO A 8 7.54 -13.03 -3.63
C PRO A 8 8.82 -12.30 -3.22
N LEU A 9 9.16 -12.46 -1.94
CA LEU A 9 10.33 -11.85 -1.31
C LEU A 9 11.60 -12.62 -1.71
N LEU A 10 12.56 -11.91 -2.29
CA LEU A 10 13.87 -12.48 -2.67
C LEU A 10 14.89 -12.36 -1.55
N LYS A 11 15.02 -11.16 -0.99
CA LYS A 11 16.08 -10.86 -0.02
C LYS A 11 15.67 -9.74 0.90
N VAL A 12 15.92 -9.93 2.19
CA VAL A 12 15.84 -8.87 3.21
C VAL A 12 17.24 -8.59 3.71
N THR A 13 17.57 -7.31 3.88
CA THR A 13 18.81 -6.86 4.49
C THR A 13 18.54 -5.73 5.47
N ILE A 14 19.16 -5.78 6.65
CA ILE A 14 19.19 -4.70 7.64
C ILE A 14 20.49 -3.87 7.55
N ILE A 15 21.28 -4.12 6.49
CA ILE A 15 22.52 -3.38 6.25
C ILE A 15 22.16 -2.09 5.51
N PRO A 16 22.48 -0.90 6.05
CA PRO A 16 22.16 0.37 5.42
C PRO A 16 22.97 0.54 4.13
N ARG A 17 22.28 0.84 3.02
CA ARG A 17 22.91 1.03 1.70
C ARG A 17 22.84 2.48 1.21
N SER A 18 21.95 3.29 1.78
CA SER A 18 21.73 4.70 1.43
C SER A 18 21.39 5.53 2.67
N LYS A 19 21.42 6.86 2.56
CA LYS A 19 21.08 7.76 3.66
C LYS A 19 19.57 7.68 3.94
N GLY A 20 19.19 7.17 5.11
CA GLY A 20 17.82 7.16 5.61
C GLY A 20 17.12 5.79 5.62
N ALA A 21 17.66 4.78 4.92
CA ALA A 21 17.12 3.42 4.93
C ALA A 21 18.02 2.49 5.76
N LEU A 22 17.53 2.07 6.93
CA LEU A 22 18.21 1.12 7.82
C LEU A 22 18.04 -0.33 7.39
N GLY A 23 17.09 -0.62 6.48
CA GLY A 23 16.89 -1.92 5.87
C GLY A 23 16.23 -1.82 4.50
N PHE A 24 16.35 -2.87 3.71
CA PHE A 24 15.73 -2.97 2.39
C PHE A 24 15.24 -4.41 2.15
N ALA A 25 14.07 -4.52 1.54
CA ALA A 25 13.50 -5.77 1.09
C ALA A 25 13.35 -5.74 -0.44
N GLN A 26 13.88 -6.78 -1.09
CA GLN A 26 13.86 -6.94 -2.53
C GLN A 26 12.79 -7.96 -2.92
N TYR A 27 11.93 -7.56 -3.86
CA TYR A 27 10.85 -8.37 -4.39
C TYR A 27 11.16 -8.78 -5.83
N PHE A 28 10.69 -9.96 -6.23
CA PHE A 28 10.61 -10.31 -7.64
C PHE A 28 9.33 -9.71 -8.19
N LEU A 29 9.39 -8.90 -9.25
CA LEU A 29 8.17 -8.42 -9.90
C LEU A 29 7.51 -9.61 -10.58
N ASN A 30 6.29 -9.96 -10.16
CA ASN A 30 5.48 -10.89 -10.93
C ASN A 30 5.11 -10.24 -12.27
N GLU A 31 5.34 -10.95 -13.38
CA GLU A 31 5.03 -10.46 -14.74
C GLU A 31 3.54 -10.46 -15.06
N ASN A 32 2.67 -10.70 -14.08
CA ASN A 32 1.22 -10.66 -14.26
C ASN A 32 0.80 -9.24 -14.65
N GLN A 33 0.52 -9.06 -15.95
CA GLN A 33 0.05 -7.79 -16.52
C GLN A 33 -1.37 -7.42 -16.06
N LEU A 34 -2.12 -8.38 -15.53
CA LEU A 34 -3.49 -8.20 -15.04
C LEU A 34 -3.49 -8.43 -13.53
N GLN A 35 -3.78 -7.37 -12.77
CA GLN A 35 -3.90 -7.42 -11.31
C GLN A 35 -5.36 -7.18 -10.93
N SER A 36 -5.89 -8.00 -10.03
CA SER A 36 -7.20 -7.78 -9.45
C SER A 36 -7.16 -6.66 -8.42
N LYS A 37 -8.34 -6.16 -8.03
CA LYS A 37 -8.46 -5.19 -6.93
C LYS A 37 -7.89 -5.75 -5.62
N GLU A 38 -8.10 -7.04 -5.38
CA GLU A 38 -7.65 -7.74 -4.18
C GLU A 38 -6.12 -7.82 -4.15
N ASP A 39 -5.48 -8.14 -5.28
CA ASP A 39 -4.01 -8.16 -5.37
C ASP A 39 -3.38 -6.80 -5.06
N LEU A 40 -4.00 -5.71 -5.55
CA LEU A 40 -3.53 -4.35 -5.27
C LEU A 40 -3.72 -3.97 -3.80
N LEU A 41 -4.83 -4.38 -3.18
CA LEU A 41 -5.08 -4.16 -1.76
C LEU A 41 -4.11 -4.97 -0.89
N ASP A 42 -3.81 -6.21 -1.28
CA ASP A 42 -2.79 -7.05 -0.63
C ASP A 42 -1.41 -6.41 -0.74
N ARG A 43 -1.08 -5.79 -1.88
CA ARG A 43 0.18 -5.07 -2.04
C ARG A 43 0.27 -3.84 -1.13
N ILE A 44 -0.80 -3.06 -1.05
CA ILE A 44 -0.90 -1.93 -0.10
C ILE A 44 -0.77 -2.45 1.33
N CYS A 45 -1.41 -3.59 1.63
CA CYS A 45 -1.33 -4.22 2.93
C CYS A 45 0.11 -4.55 3.31
N PHE A 46 0.81 -5.15 2.36
CA PHE A 46 2.17 -5.57 2.52
C PHE A 46 3.13 -4.39 2.79
N ILE A 47 2.99 -3.29 2.05
CA ILE A 47 3.80 -2.08 2.23
C ILE A 47 3.58 -1.46 3.63
N LEU A 48 2.34 -1.42 4.10
CA LEU A 48 2.00 -0.86 5.41
C LEU A 48 2.36 -1.79 6.60
N GLY A 49 2.75 -3.04 6.32
CA GLY A 49 3.07 -4.03 7.35
C GLY A 49 4.24 -3.61 8.24
N GLY A 50 5.28 -2.98 7.68
CA GLY A 50 6.43 -2.50 8.46
C GLY A 50 6.02 -1.47 9.51
N ARG A 51 5.21 -0.49 9.10
CA ARG A 51 4.65 0.53 9.99
C ARG A 51 3.80 -0.07 11.11
N CYS A 52 2.99 -1.07 10.78
CA CYS A 52 2.11 -1.70 11.76
C CYS A 52 2.89 -2.57 12.75
N ALA A 53 3.96 -3.22 12.29
CA ALA A 53 4.89 -3.92 13.16
C ALA A 53 5.59 -2.97 14.13
N GLU A 54 6.04 -1.78 13.67
CA GLU A 54 6.61 -0.76 14.56
C GLU A 54 5.63 -0.39 15.69
N GLN A 55 4.39 -0.08 15.32
CA GLN A 55 3.36 0.31 16.28
C GLN A 55 3.00 -0.83 17.25
N HIS A 56 2.96 -2.08 16.79
CA HIS A 56 2.59 -3.22 17.63
C HIS A 56 3.69 -3.64 18.59
N PHE A 57 4.94 -3.71 18.12
CA PHE A 57 6.08 -4.20 18.92
C PHE A 57 6.75 -3.11 19.75
N PHE A 58 6.84 -1.89 19.22
CA PHE A 58 7.57 -0.80 19.87
C PHE A 58 6.64 0.24 20.50
N ASN A 59 5.32 0.19 20.26
CA ASN A 59 4.34 1.21 20.68
C ASN A 59 4.71 2.64 20.27
N GLU A 60 5.67 2.79 19.35
CA GLU A 60 6.20 4.04 18.87
C GLU A 60 6.31 3.98 17.35
N VAL A 61 6.28 5.16 16.76
CA VAL A 61 6.05 5.36 15.35
C VAL A 61 7.21 6.22 14.85
N THR A 62 8.02 5.68 13.93
CA THR A 62 9.23 6.37 13.44
C THR A 62 8.99 7.10 12.12
N THR A 63 9.98 7.90 11.69
CA THR A 63 10.01 8.50 10.34
C THR A 63 10.48 7.53 9.25
N GLY A 64 10.91 6.32 9.62
CA GLY A 64 11.43 5.31 8.68
C GLY A 64 10.37 4.79 7.71
N ALA A 65 9.09 4.83 8.10
CA ALA A 65 7.97 4.38 7.27
C ALA A 65 7.47 5.41 6.24
N TYR A 66 8.17 6.54 6.05
CA TYR A 66 7.73 7.58 5.11
C TYR A 66 7.64 7.06 3.66
N ASP A 67 8.68 6.35 3.20
CA ASP A 67 8.75 5.79 1.84
C ASP A 67 7.62 4.77 1.60
N ASP A 68 7.29 3.97 2.62
CA ASP A 68 6.18 3.02 2.55
C ASP A 68 4.82 3.73 2.46
N LEU A 69 4.61 4.81 3.21
CA LEU A 69 3.38 5.61 3.15
C LEU A 69 3.18 6.26 1.77
N GLU A 70 4.26 6.79 1.17
CA GLU A 70 4.22 7.38 -0.17
C GLU A 70 3.85 6.33 -1.22
N LYS A 71 4.48 5.15 -1.17
CA LYS A 71 4.16 4.03 -2.07
C LYS A 71 2.73 3.53 -1.92
N ALA A 72 2.25 3.39 -0.68
CA ALA A 72 0.87 2.99 -0.39
C ALA A 72 -0.13 4.01 -0.93
N TYR A 73 0.14 5.32 -0.74
CA TYR A 73 -0.69 6.38 -1.29
C TYR A 73 -0.74 6.34 -2.82
N ASN A 74 0.41 6.20 -3.48
CA ASN A 74 0.48 6.17 -4.95
C ASN A 74 -0.29 4.97 -5.54
N LEU A 75 -0.22 3.80 -4.89
CA LEU A 75 -1.00 2.63 -5.29
C LEU A 75 -2.51 2.83 -5.07
N ALA A 76 -2.91 3.35 -3.91
CA ALA A 76 -4.32 3.65 -3.64
C ALA A 76 -4.89 4.69 -4.60
N HIS A 77 -4.11 5.73 -4.91
CA HIS A 77 -4.45 6.73 -5.90
C HIS A 77 -4.60 6.12 -7.30
N ALA A 78 -3.68 5.25 -7.72
CA ALA A 78 -3.80 4.54 -9.00
C ALA A 78 -5.05 3.64 -9.05
N LEU A 79 -5.40 2.97 -7.95
CA LEU A 79 -6.59 2.13 -7.83
C LEU A 79 -7.89 2.91 -8.09
N VAL A 80 -7.99 4.12 -7.54
CA VAL A 80 -9.17 4.98 -7.70
C VAL A 80 -9.14 5.72 -9.04
N VAL A 81 -8.03 6.37 -9.39
CA VAL A 81 -7.95 7.34 -10.48
C VAL A 81 -7.64 6.69 -11.82
N LYS A 82 -6.73 5.71 -11.86
CA LYS A 82 -6.28 5.06 -13.11
C LYS A 82 -7.15 3.85 -13.45
N PHE A 83 -7.44 3.01 -12.47
CA PHE A 83 -8.16 1.75 -12.70
C PHE A 83 -9.68 1.86 -12.50
N GLY A 84 -10.18 2.93 -11.87
CA GLY A 84 -11.62 3.11 -11.64
C GLY A 84 -12.22 1.95 -10.84
N MET A 85 -11.45 1.34 -9.93
CA MET A 85 -11.86 0.16 -9.16
C MET A 85 -12.72 0.53 -7.94
N ASP A 86 -13.16 1.78 -7.85
CA ASP A 86 -14.02 2.27 -6.77
C ASP A 86 -15.50 2.23 -7.15
N LYS A 87 -16.35 1.90 -6.17
CA LYS A 87 -17.80 1.74 -6.38
C LYS A 87 -18.53 3.08 -6.49
N GLU A 88 -18.04 4.12 -5.82
CA GLU A 88 -18.70 5.43 -5.80
C GLU A 88 -18.31 6.28 -7.00
N LEU A 89 -17.05 6.20 -7.40
CA LEU A 89 -16.54 6.94 -8.56
C LEU A 89 -16.95 6.30 -9.90
N GLY A 90 -17.24 5.00 -9.87
CA GLY A 90 -17.64 4.20 -11.04
C GLY A 90 -16.47 3.89 -11.97
N TYR A 91 -16.79 3.41 -13.18
CA TYR A 91 -15.82 2.99 -14.20
C TYR A 91 -15.24 4.17 -14.99
N ILE A 92 -14.72 5.17 -14.29
CA ILE A 92 -14.09 6.36 -14.88
C ILE A 92 -12.58 6.28 -14.64
N ALA A 93 -11.81 6.34 -15.73
CA ALA A 93 -10.36 6.47 -15.68
C ALA A 93 -9.98 7.92 -16.03
N PHE A 94 -9.28 8.59 -15.12
CA PHE A 94 -8.77 9.92 -15.39
C PHE A 94 -7.38 9.82 -16.03
N PRO A 95 -7.14 10.55 -17.14
CA PRO A 95 -5.81 10.61 -17.72
C PRO A 95 -4.85 11.32 -16.76
N ASP A 96 -3.65 10.77 -16.63
CA ASP A 96 -2.57 11.33 -15.83
C ASP A 96 -1.90 12.46 -16.63
N ILE A 97 -2.50 13.66 -16.62
CA ILE A 97 -1.94 14.83 -17.28
C ILE A 97 -0.99 15.50 -16.28
N GLN A 98 0.31 15.47 -16.57
CA GLN A 98 1.41 15.82 -15.64
C GLN A 98 1.33 17.23 -14.99
N TYR A 99 0.37 18.08 -15.35
CA TYR A 99 0.26 19.46 -14.86
C TYR A 99 -1.18 19.96 -14.66
N THR A 100 -2.21 19.15 -14.92
CA THR A 100 -3.59 19.60 -14.81
C THR A 100 -4.47 18.46 -14.33
N LYS A 101 -5.08 18.64 -13.17
CA LYS A 101 -6.09 17.71 -12.66
C LYS A 101 -7.30 17.76 -13.60
N PRO A 102 -7.69 16.66 -14.27
CA PRO A 102 -8.78 16.67 -15.26
C PRO A 102 -10.18 16.64 -14.63
N TYR A 103 -10.29 16.88 -13.32
CA TYR A 103 -11.52 16.75 -12.54
C TYR A 103 -11.73 17.99 -11.64
N GLY A 104 -12.99 18.30 -11.34
CA GLY A 104 -13.35 19.44 -10.49
C GLY A 104 -13.15 19.16 -9.00
N GLU A 105 -13.18 20.22 -8.19
CA GLU A 105 -12.96 20.19 -6.72
C GLU A 105 -13.84 19.16 -5.99
N LYS A 106 -15.10 19.00 -6.41
CA LYS A 106 -16.01 18.00 -5.83
C LYS A 106 -15.53 16.57 -6.03
N VAL A 107 -14.95 16.28 -7.20
CA VAL A 107 -14.44 14.94 -7.53
C VAL A 107 -13.12 14.69 -6.81
N GLU A 108 -12.29 15.72 -6.67
CA GLU A 108 -11.05 15.64 -5.89
C GLU A 108 -11.33 15.26 -4.42
N ALA A 109 -12.27 15.95 -3.78
CA ALA A 109 -12.67 15.64 -2.41
C ALA A 109 -13.23 14.20 -2.26
N LEU A 110 -13.89 13.68 -3.30
CA LEU A 110 -14.35 12.30 -3.35
C LEU A 110 -13.18 11.31 -3.48
N ILE A 111 -12.22 11.59 -4.37
CA ILE A 111 -11.02 10.77 -4.54
C ILE A 111 -10.25 10.67 -3.23
N ASP A 112 -9.99 11.80 -2.57
CA ASP A 112 -9.27 11.85 -1.29
C ASP A 112 -10.00 11.04 -0.20
N ARG A 113 -11.32 11.11 -0.17
CA ARG A 113 -12.15 10.32 0.75
C ARG A 113 -11.99 8.82 0.49
N GLU A 114 -12.08 8.40 -0.77
CA GLU A 114 -11.98 6.98 -1.11
C GLU A 114 -10.57 6.41 -0.94
N ILE A 115 -9.52 7.20 -1.17
CA ILE A 115 -8.14 6.82 -0.83
C ILE A 115 -8.02 6.58 0.67
N LYS A 116 -8.49 7.52 1.50
CA LYS A 116 -8.46 7.39 2.95
C LYS A 116 -9.24 6.16 3.44
N LYS A 117 -10.41 5.92 2.86
CA LYS A 117 -11.25 4.75 3.15
C LYS A 117 -10.56 3.45 2.74
N SER A 118 -9.91 3.41 1.59
CA SER A 118 -9.15 2.23 1.12
C SER A 118 -8.01 1.89 2.08
N LEU A 119 -7.22 2.89 2.50
CA LEU A 119 -6.14 2.70 3.47
C LEU A 119 -6.66 2.29 4.86
N MET A 120 -7.79 2.85 5.31
CA MET A 120 -8.44 2.43 6.56
C MET A 120 -8.99 1.01 6.49
N ASN A 121 -9.56 0.60 5.34
CA ASN A 121 -10.07 -0.74 5.13
C ASN A 121 -8.95 -1.77 5.17
N VAL A 122 -7.81 -1.46 4.53
CA VAL A 122 -6.61 -2.31 4.61
C VAL A 122 -6.21 -2.54 6.06
N ARG A 123 -6.17 -1.49 6.90
CA ARG A 123 -5.84 -1.61 8.32
C ARG A 123 -6.78 -2.55 9.11
N ASN A 124 -8.04 -2.61 8.72
CA ASN A 124 -9.07 -3.38 9.42
C ASN A 124 -9.30 -4.78 8.80
N ALA A 125 -8.58 -5.13 7.73
CA ALA A 125 -8.75 -6.42 7.06
C ALA A 125 -8.25 -7.57 7.97
N PRO A 126 -8.88 -8.75 7.97
CA PRO A 126 -8.45 -9.89 8.78
C PRO A 126 -7.08 -10.44 8.36
N SER A 127 -6.65 -10.22 7.12
CA SER A 127 -5.28 -10.51 6.65
C SER A 127 -4.22 -9.56 7.24
N PHE A 128 -4.68 -8.46 7.83
CA PHE A 128 -3.90 -7.40 8.46
C PHE A 128 -3.67 -7.64 9.97
N ASP A 129 -4.03 -8.82 10.48
CA ASP A 129 -3.88 -9.16 11.88
C ASP A 129 -2.41 -9.12 12.29
N CYS A 130 -2.01 -7.98 12.86
CA CYS A 130 -0.73 -7.83 13.55
C CYS A 130 -0.60 -8.86 14.69
N GLN A 131 -1.73 -9.36 15.21
CA GLN A 131 -1.79 -10.47 16.16
C GLN A 131 -1.36 -11.81 15.56
N ALA A 132 -1.59 -12.05 14.26
CA ALA A 132 -1.15 -13.24 13.55
C ALA A 132 0.36 -13.23 13.20
N LEU A 133 1.10 -12.17 13.56
CA LEU A 133 2.57 -12.15 13.54
C LEU A 133 3.19 -12.89 14.74
N ALA A 134 2.42 -13.16 15.80
CA ALA A 134 2.92 -13.81 17.01
C ALA A 134 3.33 -15.30 16.86
N PRO A 135 2.65 -16.18 16.09
CA PRO A 135 2.93 -17.62 16.14
C PRO A 135 4.13 -18.09 15.28
N HIS A 136 4.77 -17.22 14.50
CA HIS A 136 5.90 -17.60 13.64
C HIS A 136 7.27 -17.18 14.18
N GLN A 137 7.34 -16.63 15.39
CA GLN A 137 8.61 -16.46 16.10
C GLN A 137 9.01 -17.80 16.73
N LYS A 138 9.76 -18.62 15.99
CA LYS A 138 10.62 -19.66 16.55
C LYS A 138 12.07 -19.22 16.44
#